data_AF-A0A1F3L7F0-F1
#
_entry.id   AF-A0A1F3L7F0-F1
#
_cell.length_a   1.000
_cell.length_b   1.000
_cell.length_c   1.000
_cell.angle_alpha   90.00
_cell.angle_beta   90.00
_cell.angle_gamma   90.00
#
_symmetry.space_group_name_H-M   'P 1'
#
loop_
_entity.id
_entity.type
_entity.pdbx_description
1 polymer ?
#
loop_
_entity_poly.entity_id
_entity_poly.type
_entity_poly.pdbx_seq_one_letter_code
_entity_poly.pdbx_strand_id
1 'polypeptide(L)'
;MGEKSKKFLSEQGYHTLQKPQLSQLLCLKCSAPLPLTKEGNTIKCHACSHINPLPEEYIILRDSKNLHRKNIETAENLYKKISSPPGLLLRVWYNISVAVTSTLGIIMAILLWISGIFLFVFLFIVYMIYYLIAPSIGVNLIDVYGSGVTYSLTFVALSIIFIFPMILNSYVSDFVELRKTLHASLSAIWPDKGTKQALCRGCGAPVEVKKDETYSLCFYCDTQNLVSLPDTWLRSVSGFAKWHFQTIEEAAKTEKSYRKGLRKNIKNWFIGTIIAGLIFWCVGSFISWVDNDSMSIPSWSDLNKNSRIVCSASPGGIIDKEIPVGQFVQEKVFAPIYWIALNQNETISLKTKNLDNVADLYVFNTTNIESTRIFKKMECTTSTDSIQNFVFTAPYKGIFGINTLTYGQVAKPFEIEFKIK
;
A
#
# COMPACT_ATOMS: atom_id res chain seq x y z
N MET A 1 -16.26 -8.45 12.55
CA MET A 1 -17.02 -8.98 11.40
C MET A 1 -17.73 -7.88 10.66
N GLY A 2 -17.10 -7.42 9.58
CA GLY A 2 -17.70 -6.43 8.70
C GLY A 2 -19.04 -6.94 8.16
N GLU A 3 -20.05 -6.08 8.14
CA GLU A 3 -21.44 -6.40 7.77
C GLU A 3 -21.55 -7.15 6.43
N LYS A 4 -20.65 -6.83 5.48
CA LYS A 4 -20.54 -7.50 4.18
C LYS A 4 -20.23 -9.00 4.27
N SER A 5 -19.34 -9.40 5.18
CA SER A 5 -18.99 -10.82 5.36
C SER A 5 -20.16 -11.61 5.96
N LYS A 6 -20.91 -11.01 6.89
CA LYS A 6 -22.11 -11.62 7.48
C LYS A 6 -23.17 -11.82 6.40
N LYS A 7 -23.41 -10.79 5.59
CA LYS A 7 -24.36 -10.84 4.48
C LYS A 7 -23.99 -11.90 3.45
N PHE A 8 -22.74 -11.92 3.00
CA PHE A 8 -22.27 -12.92 2.03
C PHE A 8 -22.42 -14.35 2.55
N LEU A 9 -22.14 -14.59 3.83
CA LEU A 9 -22.31 -15.91 4.42
C LEU A 9 -23.81 -16.26 4.61
N SER A 10 -24.68 -15.30 4.95
CA SER A 10 -26.14 -15.52 5.09
C SER A 10 -26.78 -16.00 3.81
N GLU A 11 -26.30 -15.49 2.69
CA GLU A 11 -26.77 -15.87 1.36
C GLU A 11 -26.28 -17.26 0.94
N GLN A 12 -25.24 -17.80 1.61
CA GLN A 12 -24.57 -19.06 1.21
C GLN A 12 -24.79 -20.23 2.18
N GLY A 13 -25.23 -20.01 3.43
CA GLY A 13 -24.91 -20.93 4.53
C GLY A 13 -26.01 -21.26 5.55
N TYR A 14 -27.28 -21.34 5.16
CA TYR A 14 -28.32 -21.92 6.02
C TYR A 14 -28.68 -23.34 5.58
N HIS A 15 -27.92 -24.32 6.08
CA HIS A 15 -28.37 -25.70 6.08
C HIS A 15 -29.07 -26.00 7.40
N THR A 16 -30.32 -26.44 7.31
CA THR A 16 -31.04 -27.02 8.46
C THR A 16 -30.31 -28.27 8.93
N LEU A 17 -30.25 -28.48 10.25
CA LEU A 17 -29.66 -29.68 10.84
C LEU A 17 -30.30 -30.91 10.19
N GLN A 18 -29.49 -31.74 9.54
CA GLN A 18 -29.99 -32.96 8.93
C GLN A 18 -30.36 -33.95 10.02
N LYS A 19 -31.56 -34.52 9.92
CA LYS A 19 -31.91 -35.69 10.72
C LYS A 19 -30.96 -36.82 10.34
N PRO A 20 -30.35 -37.51 11.31
CA PRO A 20 -29.44 -38.61 11.02
C PRO A 20 -30.20 -39.75 10.32
N GLN A 21 -29.51 -40.48 9.45
CA GLN A 21 -30.12 -41.58 8.67
C GLN A 21 -30.59 -42.73 9.59
N LEU A 22 -29.85 -42.97 10.66
CA LEU A 22 -30.18 -43.89 11.74
C LEU A 22 -30.12 -43.16 13.09
N SER A 23 -30.83 -43.67 14.09
CA SER A 23 -30.66 -43.21 15.48
C SER A 23 -29.23 -43.44 15.96
N GLN A 24 -28.81 -42.71 17.00
CA GLN A 24 -27.47 -42.90 17.54
C GLN A 24 -27.37 -44.25 18.24
N LEU A 25 -26.32 -45.02 17.95
CA LEU A 25 -26.06 -46.27 18.65
C LEU A 25 -25.76 -45.97 20.12
N LEU A 26 -26.49 -46.58 21.05
CA LEU A 26 -26.30 -46.41 22.49
C LEU A 26 -25.62 -47.64 23.09
N CYS A 27 -24.79 -47.44 24.12
CA CYS A 27 -24.17 -48.53 24.85
C CYS A 27 -25.22 -49.35 25.61
N LEU A 28 -25.19 -50.68 25.45
CA LEU A 28 -26.11 -51.60 26.10
C LEU A 28 -26.03 -51.56 27.64
N LYS A 29 -24.90 -51.13 28.20
CA LYS A 29 -24.68 -51.10 29.65
C LYS A 29 -24.97 -49.75 30.30
N CYS A 30 -24.53 -48.64 29.69
CA CYS A 30 -24.62 -47.31 30.30
C CYS A 30 -25.41 -46.29 29.47
N SER A 31 -26.00 -46.72 28.36
CA SER A 31 -26.77 -45.88 27.42
C SER A 31 -25.98 -44.69 26.83
N ALA A 32 -24.67 -44.61 27.04
CA ALA A 32 -23.84 -43.57 26.45
C ALA A 32 -23.77 -43.77 24.92
N PRO A 33 -23.80 -42.68 24.12
CA PRO A 33 -23.75 -42.80 22.67
C PRO A 33 -22.38 -43.33 22.21
N LEU A 34 -22.38 -44.19 21.21
CA LEU A 34 -21.20 -44.90 20.69
C LEU A 34 -20.78 -44.36 19.31
N PRO A 35 -19.47 -44.08 19.10
CA PRO A 35 -18.96 -43.72 17.79
C PRO A 35 -18.92 -44.97 16.90
N LEU A 36 -19.32 -44.85 15.65
CA LEU A 36 -19.08 -45.91 14.67
C LEU A 36 -17.59 -45.89 14.32
N THR A 37 -16.90 -47.00 14.59
CA THR A 37 -15.47 -47.16 14.27
C THR A 37 -15.29 -47.56 12.81
N LYS A 38 -14.14 -47.20 12.21
CA LYS A 38 -13.83 -47.58 10.81
C LYS A 38 -13.75 -49.10 10.61
N GLU A 39 -13.31 -49.82 11.63
CA GLU A 39 -13.00 -51.25 11.58
C GLU A 39 -13.64 -52.00 12.75
N GLY A 40 -13.93 -53.29 12.54
CA GLY A 40 -14.43 -54.22 13.56
C GLY A 40 -15.95 -54.24 13.75
N ASN A 41 -16.50 -55.40 14.09
CA ASN A 41 -17.94 -55.60 14.34
C ASN A 41 -18.32 -55.37 15.82
N THR A 42 -17.41 -54.78 16.60
CA THR A 42 -17.64 -54.46 18.01
C THR A 42 -17.05 -53.10 18.33
N ILE A 43 -17.69 -52.36 19.24
CA ILE A 43 -17.28 -51.01 19.65
C ILE A 43 -17.12 -50.98 21.17
N LYS A 44 -15.95 -50.53 21.64
CA LYS A 44 -15.70 -50.31 23.06
C LYS A 44 -16.27 -48.96 23.49
N CYS A 45 -17.15 -48.97 24.50
CA CYS A 45 -17.73 -47.75 25.05
C CYS A 45 -16.67 -46.90 25.78
N HIS A 46 -16.55 -45.62 25.42
CA HIS A 46 -15.62 -44.70 26.09
C HIS A 46 -15.99 -44.41 27.56
N ALA A 47 -17.27 -44.49 27.92
CA ALA A 47 -17.73 -44.17 29.27
C ALA A 47 -17.56 -45.34 30.26
N CYS A 48 -17.96 -46.56 29.87
CA CYS A 48 -17.94 -47.73 30.77
C CYS A 48 -17.01 -48.87 30.34
N SER A 49 -16.26 -48.70 29.24
CA SER A 49 -15.36 -49.71 28.64
C SER A 49 -16.03 -51.01 28.18
N HIS A 50 -17.36 -51.12 28.22
CA HIS A 50 -18.09 -52.29 27.73
C HIS A 50 -17.96 -52.43 26.20
N ILE A 51 -17.78 -53.67 25.72
CA ILE A 51 -17.70 -53.98 24.29
C ILE A 51 -19.12 -54.27 23.80
N ASN A 52 -19.59 -53.51 22.83
CA ASN A 52 -20.94 -53.62 22.28
C ASN A 52 -20.85 -54.22 20.86
N PRO A 53 -21.64 -55.26 20.52
CA PRO A 53 -21.73 -55.74 19.15
C PRO A 53 -22.40 -54.69 18.26
N LEU A 54 -21.93 -54.56 17.02
CA LEU A 54 -22.50 -53.64 16.05
C LEU A 54 -23.69 -54.31 15.33
N PRO A 55 -24.91 -53.74 15.36
CA PRO A 55 -26.03 -54.31 14.62
C PRO A 55 -25.81 -54.25 13.10
N GLU A 56 -26.41 -55.18 12.36
CA GLU A 56 -26.19 -55.36 10.92
C GLU A 56 -26.46 -54.08 10.10
N GLU A 57 -27.52 -53.34 10.45
CA GLU A 57 -27.85 -52.06 9.81
C GLU A 57 -26.71 -51.02 9.91
N TYR A 58 -26.01 -50.98 11.04
CA TYR A 58 -24.88 -50.08 11.26
C TYR A 58 -23.61 -50.57 10.57
N ILE A 59 -23.45 -51.89 10.39
CA ILE A 59 -22.36 -52.48 9.59
C ILE A 59 -22.52 -52.04 8.13
N ILE A 60 -23.72 -52.20 7.56
CA ILE A 60 -24.02 -51.80 6.18
C ILE A 60 -23.79 -50.29 6.00
N LEU A 61 -24.27 -49.47 6.95
CA LEU A 61 -24.04 -48.02 6.93
C LEU A 61 -22.53 -47.72 6.95
N ARG A 62 -21.77 -48.26 7.90
CA ARG A 62 -20.31 -48.08 8.00
C ARG A 62 -19.61 -48.43 6.70
N ASP A 63 -19.91 -49.58 6.11
CA ASP A 63 -19.23 -50.08 4.92
C ASP A 63 -19.54 -49.21 3.69
N SER A 64 -20.79 -48.75 3.56
CA SER A 64 -21.17 -47.78 2.51
C SER A 64 -20.41 -46.45 2.63
N LYS A 65 -20.22 -45.94 3.85
CA LYS A 65 -19.47 -44.69 4.09
C LYS A 65 -17.97 -44.87 3.92
N ASN A 66 -17.43 -46.02 4.28
CA ASN A 66 -16.01 -46.35 4.07
C ASN A 66 -15.67 -46.34 2.57
N LEU A 67 -16.58 -46.83 1.71
CA LEU A 67 -16.42 -46.75 0.26
C LEU A 67 -16.41 -45.31 -0.24
N HIS A 68 -17.29 -44.45 0.29
CA HIS A 68 -17.32 -43.02 -0.06
C HIS A 68 -16.08 -42.26 0.43
N ARG A 69 -15.54 -42.64 1.60
CA ARG A 69 -14.34 -42.04 2.21
C ARG A 69 -13.09 -42.22 1.35
N LYS A 70 -12.92 -43.35 0.65
CA LYS A 70 -11.79 -43.55 -0.27
C LYS A 70 -11.75 -42.52 -1.41
N ASN A 71 -12.91 -42.06 -1.86
CA ASN A 71 -12.99 -40.99 -2.85
C ASN A 71 -12.59 -39.63 -2.24
N ILE A 72 -12.86 -39.43 -0.95
CA ILE A 72 -12.54 -38.21 -0.20
C ILE A 72 -11.04 -38.11 0.14
N GLU A 73 -10.31 -39.22 0.27
CA GLU A 73 -8.86 -39.22 0.51
C GLU A 73 -8.09 -38.48 -0.60
N THR A 74 -8.60 -38.46 -1.83
CA THR A 74 -8.02 -37.65 -2.92
C THR A 74 -8.09 -36.13 -2.67
N ALA A 75 -8.99 -35.68 -1.79
CA ALA A 75 -9.14 -34.28 -1.39
C ALA A 75 -8.32 -33.91 -0.14
N GLU A 76 -7.49 -34.81 0.42
CA GLU A 76 -6.63 -34.55 1.61
C GLU A 76 -5.85 -33.24 1.53
N ASN A 77 -5.37 -32.87 0.34
CA ASN A 77 -4.66 -31.62 0.12
C ASN A 77 -5.55 -30.38 0.35
N LEU A 78 -6.83 -30.45 -0.01
CA LEU A 78 -7.80 -29.39 0.28
C LEU A 78 -8.08 -29.32 1.78
N TYR A 79 -8.24 -30.47 2.43
CA TYR A 79 -8.43 -30.56 3.88
C TYR A 79 -7.26 -29.96 4.66
N LYS A 80 -6.01 -30.33 4.32
CA LYS A 80 -4.80 -29.77 4.94
C LYS A 80 -4.70 -28.25 4.72
N LYS A 81 -5.03 -27.78 3.51
CA LYS A 81 -4.99 -26.35 3.19
C LYS A 81 -6.05 -25.55 3.95
N ILE A 82 -7.25 -26.09 4.14
CA ILE A 82 -8.33 -25.41 4.86
C ILE A 82 -8.07 -25.42 6.34
N SER A 83 -7.73 -26.58 6.90
CA SER A 83 -7.43 -26.75 8.32
C SER A 83 -6.21 -25.95 8.79
N SER A 84 -5.24 -25.71 7.90
CA SER A 84 -4.09 -24.87 8.24
C SER A 84 -4.54 -23.45 8.58
N PRO A 85 -4.29 -22.98 9.82
CA PRO A 85 -4.61 -21.61 10.18
C PRO A 85 -3.72 -20.63 9.38
N PRO A 86 -4.11 -19.35 9.26
CA PRO A 86 -3.29 -18.36 8.57
C PRO A 86 -1.84 -18.36 9.10
N GLY A 87 -0.88 -18.17 8.19
CA GLY A 87 0.54 -18.13 8.55
C GLY A 87 0.85 -17.06 9.59
N LEU A 88 1.96 -17.24 10.33
CA LEU A 88 2.32 -16.37 11.45
C LEU A 88 2.41 -14.88 11.05
N LEU A 89 3.01 -14.58 9.89
CA LEU A 89 3.09 -13.22 9.35
C LEU A 89 1.71 -12.57 9.15
N LEU A 90 0.75 -13.31 8.59
CA LEU A 90 -0.63 -12.80 8.41
C LEU A 90 -1.31 -12.52 9.74
N ARG A 91 -1.05 -13.32 10.78
CA ARG A 91 -1.62 -13.09 12.11
C ARG A 91 -0.98 -11.90 12.82
N VAL A 92 0.35 -11.76 12.73
CA VAL A 92 1.05 -10.60 13.27
C VAL A 92 0.54 -9.33 12.58
N TRP A 93 0.44 -9.36 11.25
CA TRP A 93 -0.12 -8.24 10.49
C TRP A 93 -1.57 -7.94 10.88
N TYR A 94 -2.40 -8.96 11.11
CA TYR A 94 -3.78 -8.79 11.63
C TYR A 94 -3.84 -8.13 13.01
N ASN A 95 -2.90 -8.42 13.91
CA ASN A 95 -2.90 -7.80 15.22
C ASN A 95 -2.48 -6.33 15.14
N ILE A 96 -1.45 -6.02 14.34
CA ILE A 96 -1.04 -4.64 14.04
C ILE A 96 -2.19 -3.89 13.36
N SER A 97 -2.85 -4.56 12.41
CA SER A 97 -4.01 -4.07 11.66
C SER A 97 -5.13 -3.56 12.53
N VAL A 98 -5.57 -4.39 13.48
CA VAL A 98 -6.69 -4.08 14.38
C VAL A 98 -6.31 -2.93 15.32
N ALA A 99 -5.09 -2.93 15.83
CA ALA A 99 -4.59 -1.83 16.64
C ALA A 99 -4.60 -0.51 15.84
N VAL A 100 -3.97 -0.53 14.66
CA VAL A 100 -3.86 0.62 13.76
C VAL A 100 -5.22 1.14 13.29
N THR A 101 -6.15 0.29 12.87
CA THR A 101 -7.47 0.74 12.38
C THR A 101 -8.33 1.36 13.46
N SER A 102 -8.23 0.90 14.71
CA SER A 102 -8.98 1.49 15.83
C SER A 102 -8.56 2.93 16.12
N THR A 103 -7.26 3.24 16.04
CA THR A 103 -6.71 4.57 16.30
C THR A 103 -6.67 5.46 15.06
N LEU A 104 -6.17 4.95 13.94
CA LEU A 104 -6.04 5.72 12.70
C LEU A 104 -7.37 5.90 11.97
N GLY A 105 -8.37 5.03 12.17
CA GLY A 105 -9.70 5.21 11.56
C GLY A 105 -10.40 6.47 12.08
N ILE A 106 -10.26 6.77 13.37
CA ILE A 106 -10.78 7.98 13.99
C ILE A 106 -10.02 9.21 13.50
N ILE A 107 -8.69 9.14 13.45
CA ILE A 107 -7.84 10.23 12.95
C ILE A 107 -8.13 10.51 11.47
N MET A 108 -8.25 9.49 10.64
CA MET A 108 -8.58 9.64 9.22
C MET A 108 -9.97 10.21 9.00
N ALA A 109 -10.98 9.82 9.78
CA ALA A 109 -12.32 10.42 9.70
C ALA A 109 -12.28 11.92 10.05
N ILE A 110 -11.50 12.31 11.06
CA ILE A 110 -11.29 13.72 11.44
C ILE A 110 -10.54 14.48 10.34
N LEU A 111 -9.48 13.89 9.77
CA LEU A 111 -8.69 14.50 8.70
C LEU A 111 -9.47 14.64 7.39
N LEU A 112 -10.37 13.71 7.08
CA LEU A 112 -11.23 13.78 5.89
C LEU A 112 -12.22 14.95 5.97
N TRP A 113 -12.68 15.30 7.18
CA TRP A 113 -13.52 16.48 7.45
C TRP A 113 -12.76 17.81 7.38
N ILE A 114 -11.43 17.81 7.56
CA ILE A 114 -10.55 18.99 7.46
C ILE A 114 -9.84 19.04 6.07
N SER A 115 -10.19 18.12 5.16
CA SER A 115 -9.37 17.71 4.00
C SER A 115 -9.03 18.80 2.99
N GLY A 116 -9.84 19.85 2.84
CA GLY A 116 -9.48 20.97 1.96
C GLY A 116 -8.25 21.73 2.44
N ILE A 117 -8.22 22.08 3.72
CA ILE A 117 -7.09 22.79 4.35
C ILE A 117 -5.89 21.83 4.48
N PHE A 118 -6.14 20.57 4.81
CA PHE A 118 -5.08 19.57 4.93
C PHE A 118 -4.40 19.27 3.60
N LEU A 119 -5.12 19.25 2.48
CA LEU A 119 -4.50 19.05 1.16
C LEU A 119 -3.53 20.19 0.84
N PHE A 120 -3.92 21.44 1.09
CA PHE A 120 -3.03 22.59 0.91
C PHE A 120 -1.82 22.56 1.84
N VAL A 121 -2.03 22.32 3.14
CA VAL A 121 -0.94 22.17 4.12
C VAL A 121 -0.02 21.01 3.75
N PHE A 122 -0.58 19.92 3.25
CA PHE A 122 0.17 18.75 2.83
C PHE A 122 1.03 19.01 1.59
N LEU A 123 0.44 19.62 0.55
CA LEU A 123 1.18 20.03 -0.64
C LEU A 123 2.31 21.02 -0.27
N PHE A 124 2.03 21.94 0.65
CA PHE A 124 3.03 22.85 1.20
C PHE A 124 4.16 22.12 1.95
N ILE A 125 3.84 21.15 2.81
CA ILE A 125 4.84 20.33 3.52
C ILE A 125 5.69 19.54 2.52
N VAL A 126 5.07 18.88 1.54
CA VAL A 126 5.76 18.13 0.49
C VAL A 126 6.72 19.04 -0.28
N TYR A 127 6.24 20.22 -0.65
CA TYR A 127 7.05 21.23 -1.32
C TYR A 127 8.26 21.64 -0.47
N MET A 128 8.04 21.94 0.82
CA MET A 128 9.11 22.28 1.76
C MET A 128 10.10 21.14 1.98
N ILE A 129 9.64 19.89 2.00
CA ILE A 129 10.50 18.70 2.10
C ILE A 129 11.40 18.59 0.87
N TYR A 130 10.86 18.74 -0.34
CA TYR A 130 11.67 18.70 -1.55
C TYR A 130 12.75 19.77 -1.55
N TYR A 131 12.41 20.97 -1.07
CA TYR A 131 13.38 22.04 -0.91
C TYR A 131 14.48 21.72 0.11
N LEU A 132 14.11 21.28 1.31
CA LEU A 132 15.06 20.99 2.38
C LEU A 132 15.99 19.81 2.07
N ILE A 133 15.51 18.84 1.28
CA ILE A 133 16.25 17.63 0.93
C ILE A 133 17.07 17.82 -0.36
N ALA A 134 16.76 18.80 -1.22
CA ALA A 134 17.48 19.02 -2.48
C ALA A 134 19.02 19.14 -2.32
N PRO A 135 19.57 19.88 -1.33
CA PRO A 135 21.01 19.90 -1.08
C PRO A 135 21.58 18.53 -0.68
N SER A 136 20.82 17.74 0.09
CA SER A 136 21.23 16.41 0.56
C SER A 136 21.19 15.36 -0.54
N ILE A 137 20.24 15.44 -1.46
CA ILE A 137 20.15 14.56 -2.64
C ILE A 137 21.07 15.06 -3.77
N GLY A 138 21.47 16.34 -3.74
CA GLY A 138 22.25 16.97 -4.80
C GLY A 138 21.43 17.28 -6.06
N VAL A 139 20.09 17.19 -6.01
CA VAL A 139 19.19 17.43 -7.15
C VAL A 139 17.91 18.11 -6.69
N ASN A 140 17.54 19.20 -7.36
CA ASN A 140 16.21 19.79 -7.24
C ASN A 140 15.25 19.09 -8.21
N LEU A 141 14.39 18.22 -7.67
CA LEU A 141 13.50 17.37 -8.47
C LEU A 141 12.49 18.19 -9.28
N ILE A 142 12.03 19.33 -8.76
CA ILE A 142 11.04 20.19 -9.43
C ILE A 142 11.66 20.85 -10.66
N ASP A 143 12.88 21.38 -10.54
CA ASP A 143 13.57 22.03 -11.67
C ASP A 143 13.92 21.03 -12.78
N VAL A 144 14.39 19.84 -12.39
CA VAL A 144 14.90 18.84 -13.34
C VAL A 144 13.80 18.05 -14.03
N TYR A 145 12.75 17.66 -13.29
CA TYR A 145 11.69 16.79 -13.80
C TYR A 145 10.36 17.52 -14.04
N GLY A 146 10.22 18.76 -13.57
CA GLY A 146 8.98 19.50 -13.58
C GLY A 146 8.12 19.23 -12.34
N SER A 147 7.34 20.24 -11.95
CA SER A 147 6.44 20.18 -10.80
C SER A 147 5.37 19.09 -10.97
N GLY A 148 4.77 18.99 -12.16
CA GLY A 148 3.74 17.98 -12.47
C GLY A 148 4.20 16.54 -12.22
N VAL A 149 5.35 16.15 -12.75
CA VAL A 149 5.92 14.79 -12.55
C VAL A 149 6.25 14.56 -11.08
N THR A 150 6.87 15.54 -10.43
CA THR A 150 7.27 15.44 -9.02
C THR A 150 6.06 15.25 -8.11
N TYR A 151 4.99 16.03 -8.30
CA TYR A 151 3.76 15.88 -7.53
C TYR A 151 3.08 14.52 -7.76
N SER A 152 3.06 14.02 -9.00
CA SER A 152 2.52 12.68 -9.29
C SER A 152 3.31 11.56 -8.61
N LEU A 153 4.64 11.61 -8.67
CA LEU A 153 5.50 10.64 -8.00
C LEU A 153 5.30 10.68 -6.48
N THR A 154 5.18 11.88 -5.91
CA THR A 154 4.88 12.04 -4.49
C THR A 154 3.55 11.37 -4.14
N PHE A 155 2.49 11.68 -4.89
CA PHE A 155 1.16 11.13 -4.66
C PHE A 155 1.17 9.59 -4.73
N VAL A 156 1.86 9.02 -5.73
CA VAL A 156 2.02 7.57 -5.86
C VAL A 156 2.77 6.99 -4.66
N ALA A 157 3.89 7.59 -4.26
CA ALA A 157 4.67 7.14 -3.10
C ALA A 157 3.83 7.16 -1.83
N LEU A 158 3.09 8.23 -1.58
CA LEU A 158 2.21 8.36 -0.42
C LEU A 158 1.04 7.38 -0.47
N SER A 159 0.47 7.15 -1.65
CA SER A 159 -0.58 6.13 -1.83
C SER A 159 -0.05 4.73 -1.50
N ILE A 160 1.20 4.43 -1.87
CA ILE A 160 1.88 3.18 -1.49
C ILE A 160 2.20 3.14 0.00
N ILE A 161 2.56 4.25 0.63
CA ILE A 161 2.92 4.27 2.06
C ILE A 161 1.68 4.19 2.95
N PHE A 162 0.59 4.86 2.60
CA PHE A 162 -0.58 5.00 3.48
C PHE A 162 -1.74 4.11 3.06
N ILE A 163 -2.08 4.11 1.77
CA ILE A 163 -3.32 3.46 1.29
C ILE A 163 -3.08 1.97 1.04
N PHE A 164 -1.93 1.58 0.50
CA PHE A 164 -1.62 0.17 0.27
C PHE A 164 -1.60 -0.65 1.57
N PRO A 165 -0.95 -0.22 2.68
CA PRO A 165 -1.06 -0.92 3.95
C PRO A 165 -2.49 -1.03 4.43
N MET A 166 -3.31 0.02 4.32
CA MET A 166 -4.72 0.01 4.71
C MET A 166 -5.55 -1.04 3.95
N ILE A 167 -5.27 -1.24 2.66
CA ILE A 167 -5.98 -2.23 1.85
C ILE A 167 -5.49 -3.63 2.11
N LEU A 168 -4.18 -3.80 2.23
CA LEU A 168 -3.60 -5.05 2.69
C LEU A 168 -4.16 -5.40 4.08
N ASN A 169 -4.37 -4.41 4.93
CA ASN A 169 -4.99 -4.51 6.24
C ASN A 169 -6.40 -5.11 6.18
N SER A 170 -7.25 -4.48 5.36
CA SER A 170 -8.63 -4.91 5.15
C SER A 170 -8.64 -6.32 4.57
N TYR A 171 -7.78 -6.61 3.60
CA TYR A 171 -7.66 -7.93 2.99
C TYR A 171 -7.29 -9.01 4.02
N VAL A 172 -6.24 -8.76 4.81
CA VAL A 172 -5.77 -9.72 5.82
C VAL A 172 -6.82 -9.91 6.91
N SER A 173 -7.45 -8.83 7.38
CA SER A 173 -8.52 -8.89 8.37
C SER A 173 -9.71 -9.72 7.89
N ASP A 174 -10.24 -9.39 6.72
CA ASP A 174 -11.37 -10.09 6.12
C ASP A 174 -11.04 -11.57 5.87
N PHE A 175 -9.82 -11.86 5.44
CA PHE A 175 -9.37 -13.23 5.20
C PHE A 175 -9.22 -14.04 6.49
N VAL A 176 -8.59 -13.48 7.51
CA VAL A 176 -8.44 -14.13 8.83
C VAL A 176 -9.81 -14.37 9.46
N GLU A 177 -10.71 -13.41 9.36
CA GLU A 177 -12.07 -13.50 9.89
C GLU A 177 -12.94 -14.53 9.15
N LEU A 178 -12.85 -14.57 7.82
CA LEU A 178 -13.46 -15.63 7.03
C LEU A 178 -12.94 -17.00 7.47
N ARG A 179 -11.61 -17.15 7.62
CA ARG A 179 -11.01 -18.41 8.09
C ARG A 179 -11.51 -18.81 9.46
N LYS A 180 -11.60 -17.86 10.41
CA LYS A 180 -12.20 -18.12 11.72
C LYS A 180 -13.63 -18.65 11.57
N THR A 181 -14.46 -17.96 10.78
CA THR A 181 -15.85 -18.39 10.56
C THR A 181 -15.96 -19.76 9.92
N LEU A 182 -15.15 -20.05 8.89
CA LEU A 182 -15.09 -21.36 8.24
C LEU A 182 -14.61 -22.46 9.19
N HIS A 183 -13.67 -22.15 10.08
CA HIS A 183 -13.15 -23.13 11.03
C HIS A 183 -14.18 -23.40 12.14
N ALA A 184 -14.91 -22.37 12.59
CA ALA A 184 -16.01 -22.52 13.55
C ALA A 184 -17.13 -23.39 13.00
N SER A 185 -17.48 -23.15 11.73
CA SER A 185 -18.58 -23.81 11.06
C SER A 185 -18.27 -25.25 10.66
N LEU A 186 -16.99 -25.63 10.62
CA LEU A 186 -16.54 -26.99 10.33
C LEU A 186 -16.09 -27.74 11.59
N SER A 187 -15.71 -27.05 12.66
CA SER A 187 -15.20 -27.68 13.88
C SER A 187 -16.22 -28.63 14.50
N ALA A 188 -15.74 -29.79 14.92
CA ALA A 188 -16.51 -30.68 15.79
C ALA A 188 -16.85 -29.96 17.11
N ILE A 189 -17.94 -30.37 17.75
CA ILE A 189 -18.30 -29.89 19.08
C ILE A 189 -17.44 -30.63 20.09
N TRP A 190 -16.60 -29.89 20.80
CA TRP A 190 -15.80 -30.41 21.91
C TRP A 190 -16.50 -30.08 23.23
N PRO A 191 -16.84 -31.07 24.06
CA PRO A 191 -17.46 -30.84 25.37
C PRO A 191 -16.46 -30.18 26.35
N ASP A 192 -16.93 -29.15 27.07
CA ASP A 192 -16.10 -28.30 27.95
C ASP A 192 -15.47 -29.04 29.17
N LYS A 193 -15.93 -30.27 29.48
CA LYS A 193 -15.54 -30.99 30.71
C LYS A 193 -15.25 -32.48 30.46
N GLY A 194 -13.97 -32.81 30.29
CA GLY A 194 -13.39 -34.13 30.59
C GLY A 194 -13.73 -35.30 29.65
N THR A 195 -14.74 -35.19 28.79
CA THR A 195 -15.02 -36.20 27.78
C THR A 195 -14.06 -36.04 26.60
N LYS A 196 -13.24 -37.07 26.35
CA LYS A 196 -12.23 -37.10 25.28
C LYS A 196 -12.83 -37.29 23.87
N GLN A 197 -14.15 -37.15 23.73
CA GLN A 197 -14.86 -37.54 22.52
C GLN A 197 -15.50 -36.33 21.85
N ALA A 198 -15.10 -36.09 20.60
CA ALA A 198 -15.69 -35.07 19.75
C ALA A 198 -17.10 -35.48 19.32
N LEU A 199 -18.01 -34.51 19.25
CA LEU A 199 -19.37 -34.68 18.74
C LEU A 199 -19.50 -34.03 17.37
N CYS A 200 -20.31 -34.63 16.50
CA CYS A 200 -20.61 -34.10 15.17
C CYS A 200 -21.36 -32.79 15.31
N ARG A 201 -20.92 -31.75 14.59
CA ARG A 201 -21.62 -30.45 14.61
C ARG A 201 -23.00 -30.48 13.94
N GLY A 202 -23.22 -31.43 13.03
CA GLY A 202 -24.46 -31.51 12.23
C GLY A 202 -25.60 -32.24 12.93
N CYS A 203 -25.31 -33.30 13.68
CA CYS A 203 -26.33 -34.13 14.33
C CYS A 203 -26.07 -34.42 15.82
N GLY A 204 -24.96 -33.93 16.38
CA GLY A 204 -24.55 -34.19 17.77
C GLY A 204 -24.01 -35.60 18.04
N ALA A 205 -24.00 -36.50 17.05
CA ALA A 205 -23.53 -37.87 17.24
C ALA A 205 -22.03 -37.94 17.54
N PRO A 206 -21.56 -38.89 18.36
CA PRO A 206 -20.13 -39.07 18.63
C PRO A 206 -19.35 -39.39 17.35
N VAL A 207 -18.19 -38.75 17.19
CA VAL A 207 -17.30 -38.91 16.04
C VAL A 207 -16.00 -39.57 16.50
N GLU A 208 -15.56 -40.60 15.76
CA GLU A 208 -14.24 -41.21 15.96
C GLU A 208 -13.16 -40.27 15.44
N VAL A 209 -12.16 -39.98 16.26
CA VAL A 209 -11.02 -39.12 15.92
C VAL A 209 -9.73 -39.87 16.20
N LYS A 210 -8.94 -40.18 15.17
CA LYS A 210 -7.60 -40.73 15.39
C LYS A 210 -6.65 -39.64 15.87
N LYS A 211 -5.61 -40.05 16.61
CA LYS A 211 -4.49 -39.16 16.95
C LYS A 211 -3.91 -38.63 15.63
N ASP A 212 -3.75 -37.31 15.54
CA ASP A 212 -3.22 -36.58 14.37
C ASP A 212 -4.16 -36.45 13.14
N GLU A 213 -5.40 -36.97 13.19
CA GLU A 213 -6.37 -36.68 12.13
C GLU A 213 -6.82 -35.22 12.18
N THR A 214 -6.84 -34.55 11.03
CA THR A 214 -7.28 -33.16 10.94
C THR A 214 -8.79 -33.04 10.74
N TYR A 215 -9.40 -34.04 10.13
CA TYR A 215 -10.84 -34.10 9.86
C TYR A 215 -11.39 -35.50 10.14
N SER A 216 -12.70 -35.59 10.39
CA SER A 216 -13.43 -36.85 10.53
C SER A 216 -14.85 -36.74 9.97
N LEU A 217 -15.27 -37.75 9.20
CA LEU A 217 -16.61 -37.85 8.62
C LEU A 217 -17.58 -38.45 9.65
N CYS A 218 -18.72 -37.80 9.88
CA CYS A 218 -19.78 -38.38 10.69
C CYS A 218 -20.53 -39.45 9.89
N PHE A 219 -20.50 -40.70 10.36
CA PHE A 219 -21.20 -41.82 9.73
C PHE A 219 -22.73 -41.68 9.69
N TYR A 220 -23.33 -40.88 10.57
CA TYR A 220 -24.78 -40.75 10.72
C TYR A 220 -25.43 -39.73 9.78
N CYS A 221 -24.72 -38.64 9.45
CA CYS A 221 -25.26 -37.51 8.68
C CYS A 221 -24.30 -36.95 7.64
N ASP A 222 -23.22 -37.68 7.31
CA ASP A 222 -22.21 -37.34 6.30
C ASP A 222 -21.50 -35.99 6.48
N THR A 223 -21.69 -35.37 7.64
CA THR A 223 -21.11 -34.07 7.94
C THR A 223 -19.61 -34.23 8.22
N GLN A 224 -18.78 -33.50 7.49
CA GLN A 224 -17.31 -33.56 7.60
C GLN A 224 -16.80 -32.63 8.70
N ASN A 225 -16.35 -33.15 9.83
CA ASN A 225 -15.94 -32.38 11.00
C ASN A 225 -14.43 -32.12 11.04
N LEU A 226 -14.05 -30.90 11.38
CA LEU A 226 -12.67 -30.52 11.64
C LEU A 226 -12.36 -30.79 13.12
N VAL A 227 -11.35 -31.62 13.39
CA VAL A 227 -11.12 -32.21 14.73
C VAL A 227 -9.76 -31.82 15.32
N SER A 228 -8.76 -31.55 14.49
CA SER A 228 -7.47 -31.02 14.97
C SER A 228 -7.28 -29.58 14.51
N LEU A 229 -7.48 -28.66 15.45
CA LEU A 229 -7.09 -27.26 15.32
C LEU A 229 -6.27 -26.90 16.58
N PRO A 230 -5.27 -26.01 16.47
CA PRO A 230 -4.55 -25.55 17.65
C PRO A 230 -5.51 -24.97 18.70
N ASP A 231 -5.37 -25.35 19.98
CA ASP A 231 -6.27 -24.93 21.06
C ASP A 231 -6.41 -23.41 21.15
N THR A 232 -5.29 -22.69 20.95
CA THR A 232 -5.28 -21.22 20.94
C THR A 232 -6.15 -20.64 19.83
N TRP A 233 -6.25 -21.33 18.69
CA TRP A 233 -7.09 -20.94 17.57
C TRP A 233 -8.56 -21.28 17.84
N LEU A 234 -8.85 -22.49 18.35
CA LEU A 234 -10.22 -22.92 18.69
C LEU A 234 -10.90 -21.96 19.67
N ARG A 235 -10.18 -21.53 20.72
CA ARG A 235 -10.69 -20.54 21.68
C ARG A 235 -11.07 -19.20 21.03
N SER A 236 -10.38 -18.82 19.95
CA SER A 236 -10.66 -17.57 19.21
C SER A 236 -11.85 -17.69 18.25
N VAL A 237 -12.39 -18.89 18.07
CA VAL A 237 -13.33 -19.25 17.00
C VAL A 237 -14.70 -19.71 17.53
N SER A 238 -14.80 -20.14 18.79
CA SER A 238 -16.02 -20.69 19.41
C SER A 238 -17.25 -19.76 19.35
N GLY A 239 -17.08 -18.44 19.25
CA GLY A 239 -18.17 -17.47 19.13
C GLY A 239 -18.86 -17.39 17.77
N PHE A 240 -18.37 -18.07 16.73
CA PHE A 240 -18.84 -17.92 15.34
C PHE A 240 -19.73 -19.08 14.83
N ALA A 241 -20.19 -19.97 15.72
CA ALA A 241 -20.83 -21.26 15.41
C ALA A 241 -22.21 -21.22 14.73
N LYS A 242 -22.72 -20.05 14.30
CA LYS A 242 -24.07 -19.93 13.69
C LYS A 242 -24.13 -20.38 12.23
N TRP A 243 -23.00 -20.71 11.62
CA TRP A 243 -22.87 -21.06 10.21
C TRP A 243 -22.58 -22.54 10.06
N HIS A 244 -23.24 -23.22 9.11
CA HIS A 244 -23.05 -24.65 8.91
C HIS A 244 -22.79 -24.96 7.43
N PHE A 245 -21.54 -25.28 7.11
CA PHE A 245 -21.19 -25.94 5.84
C PHE A 245 -21.28 -27.44 6.05
N GLN A 246 -21.89 -28.16 5.11
CA GLN A 246 -22.01 -29.61 5.20
C GLN A 246 -20.69 -30.27 4.85
N THR A 247 -20.02 -29.73 3.82
CA THR A 247 -18.78 -30.26 3.25
C THR A 247 -17.65 -29.22 3.28
N ILE A 248 -16.41 -29.70 3.27
CA ILE A 248 -15.20 -28.87 3.20
C ILE A 248 -15.01 -28.34 1.78
N GLU A 249 -15.52 -29.05 0.77
CA GLU A 249 -15.57 -28.59 -0.62
C GLU A 249 -16.43 -27.33 -0.77
N GLU A 250 -17.59 -27.24 -0.11
CA GLU A 250 -18.41 -26.03 -0.03
C GLU A 250 -17.63 -24.88 0.60
N ALA A 251 -17.04 -25.12 1.78
CA ALA A 251 -16.21 -24.13 2.47
C ALA A 251 -15.05 -23.65 1.57
N ALA A 252 -14.39 -24.56 0.83
CA ALA A 252 -13.33 -24.25 -0.12
C ALA A 252 -13.83 -23.35 -1.27
N LYS A 253 -15.00 -23.67 -1.80
CA LYS A 253 -15.63 -22.92 -2.90
C LYS A 253 -16.03 -21.52 -2.44
N THR A 254 -16.62 -21.40 -1.25
CA THR A 254 -16.97 -20.11 -0.63
C THR A 254 -15.72 -19.29 -0.38
N GLU A 255 -14.65 -19.88 0.16
CA GLU A 255 -13.38 -19.21 0.34
C GLU A 255 -12.78 -18.71 -0.98
N LYS A 256 -12.78 -19.56 -2.01
CA LYS A 256 -12.29 -19.19 -3.35
C LYS A 256 -13.10 -18.06 -3.96
N SER A 257 -14.42 -18.08 -3.82
CA SER A 257 -15.33 -17.01 -4.28
C SER A 257 -15.04 -15.69 -3.56
N TYR A 258 -14.93 -15.74 -2.22
CA TYR A 258 -14.62 -14.58 -1.41
C TYR A 258 -13.24 -13.97 -1.76
N ARG A 259 -12.21 -14.82 -1.93
CA ARG A 259 -10.88 -14.39 -2.38
C ARG A 259 -10.91 -13.73 -3.76
N LYS A 260 -11.74 -14.20 -4.69
CA LYS A 260 -11.92 -13.54 -6.00
C LYS A 260 -12.53 -12.15 -5.84
N GLY A 261 -13.54 -12.00 -4.97
CA GLY A 261 -14.14 -10.70 -4.64
C GLY A 261 -13.11 -9.74 -4.05
N LEU A 262 -12.33 -10.20 -3.07
CA LEU A 262 -11.25 -9.41 -2.47
C LEU A 262 -10.18 -8.98 -3.49
N ARG A 263 -9.74 -9.89 -4.37
CA ARG A 263 -8.78 -9.54 -5.44
C ARG A 263 -9.34 -8.52 -6.42
N LYS A 264 -10.63 -8.59 -6.74
CA LYS A 264 -11.30 -7.58 -7.57
C LYS A 264 -11.28 -6.21 -6.88
N ASN A 265 -11.52 -6.15 -5.57
CA ASN A 265 -11.42 -4.90 -4.82
C ASN A 265 -10.01 -4.32 -4.84
N ILE A 266 -8.97 -5.14 -4.63
CA ILE A 266 -7.57 -4.71 -4.73
C ILE A 266 -7.26 -4.18 -6.13
N LYS A 267 -7.70 -4.88 -7.18
CA LYS A 267 -7.53 -4.44 -8.58
C LYS A 267 -8.23 -3.10 -8.83
N ASN A 268 -9.49 -2.97 -8.41
CA ASN A 268 -10.25 -1.73 -8.60
C ASN A 268 -9.56 -0.56 -7.88
N TRP A 269 -9.02 -0.80 -6.69
CA TRP A 269 -8.27 0.22 -5.99
C TRP A 269 -6.97 0.60 -6.70
N PHE A 270 -6.21 -0.38 -7.19
CA PHE A 270 -4.98 -0.13 -7.93
C PHE A 270 -5.27 0.74 -9.18
N ILE A 271 -6.34 0.41 -9.90
CA ILE A 271 -6.82 1.20 -11.04
C ILE A 271 -7.23 2.62 -10.59
N GLY A 272 -8.00 2.74 -9.50
CA GLY A 272 -8.39 4.04 -8.96
C GLY A 272 -7.21 4.90 -8.54
N THR A 273 -6.14 4.31 -7.99
CA THR A 273 -4.90 5.00 -7.61
C THR A 273 -4.15 5.52 -8.83
N ILE A 274 -4.08 4.71 -9.91
CA ILE A 274 -3.50 5.15 -11.18
C ILE A 274 -4.30 6.33 -11.75
N ILE A 275 -5.63 6.22 -11.80
CA ILE A 275 -6.50 7.30 -12.29
C ILE A 275 -6.31 8.58 -11.46
N ALA A 276 -6.30 8.47 -10.13
CA ALA A 276 -6.05 9.61 -9.25
C ALA A 276 -4.67 10.22 -9.50
N GLY A 277 -3.62 9.39 -9.65
CA GLY A 277 -2.27 9.86 -9.98
C GLY A 277 -2.21 10.61 -11.31
N LEU A 278 -2.96 10.16 -12.32
CA LEU A 278 -3.11 10.87 -13.60
C LEU A 278 -3.84 12.22 -13.44
N ILE A 279 -4.88 12.28 -12.61
CA ILE A 279 -5.56 13.55 -12.30
C ILE A 279 -4.60 14.51 -11.61
N PHE A 280 -3.83 14.06 -10.62
CA PHE A 280 -2.80 14.88 -9.96
C PHE A 280 -1.71 15.32 -10.93
N TRP A 281 -1.33 14.48 -11.89
CA TRP A 281 -0.41 14.85 -12.96
C TRP A 281 -0.96 15.97 -13.84
N CYS A 282 -2.22 15.86 -14.28
CA CYS A 282 -2.89 16.89 -15.05
C CYS A 282 -3.01 18.20 -14.28
N VAL A 283 -3.40 18.15 -12.99
CA VAL A 283 -3.49 19.34 -12.13
C VAL A 283 -2.12 19.98 -11.92
N GLY A 284 -1.09 19.19 -11.61
CA GLY A 284 0.27 19.71 -11.46
C GLY A 284 0.82 20.31 -12.75
N SER A 285 0.50 19.71 -13.91
CA SER A 285 0.86 20.25 -15.22
C SER A 285 0.09 21.53 -15.54
N PHE A 286 -1.19 21.60 -15.16
CA PHE A 286 -2.00 22.82 -15.30
C PHE A 286 -1.48 23.95 -14.42
N ILE A 287 -1.14 23.68 -13.15
CA ILE A 287 -0.51 24.67 -12.26
C ILE A 287 0.80 25.15 -12.87
N SER A 288 1.66 24.22 -13.34
CA SER A 288 2.89 24.58 -14.04
C SER A 288 2.65 25.44 -15.28
N TRP A 289 1.55 25.21 -16.00
CA TRP A 289 1.19 25.99 -17.18
C TRP A 289 0.70 27.39 -16.79
N VAL A 290 -0.14 27.52 -15.75
CA VAL A 290 -0.60 28.82 -15.23
C VAL A 290 0.55 29.64 -14.65
N ASP A 291 1.45 29.02 -13.90
CA ASP A 291 2.62 29.68 -13.29
C ASP A 291 3.63 30.16 -14.36
N ASN A 292 3.58 29.59 -15.57
CA ASN A 292 4.49 29.95 -16.66
C ASN A 292 4.15 31.27 -17.36
N ASP A 293 3.06 31.97 -17.03
CA ASP A 293 2.49 33.02 -17.89
C ASP A 293 2.92 34.47 -17.58
N SER A 294 4.13 34.72 -17.07
CA SER A 294 4.74 36.09 -17.15
C SER A 294 6.25 36.20 -16.81
N MET A 295 6.87 35.19 -16.18
CA MET A 295 8.32 35.15 -15.93
C MET A 295 8.96 33.81 -16.35
N SER A 296 8.45 33.23 -17.44
CA SER A 296 8.74 31.89 -17.97
C SER A 296 10.13 31.35 -17.63
N ILE A 297 10.21 30.58 -16.55
CA ILE A 297 11.41 29.84 -16.19
C ILE A 297 11.56 28.74 -17.26
N PRO A 298 12.62 28.74 -18.08
CA PRO A 298 12.80 27.68 -19.08
C PRO A 298 13.01 26.34 -18.38
N SER A 299 12.47 25.27 -18.96
CA SER A 299 12.65 23.95 -18.34
C SER A 299 14.12 23.54 -18.35
N TRP A 300 14.53 22.68 -17.42
CA TRP A 300 15.90 22.16 -17.38
C TRP A 300 16.29 21.49 -18.71
N SER A 301 15.35 20.79 -19.34
CA SER A 301 15.54 20.17 -20.65
C SER A 301 15.84 21.22 -21.73
N ASP A 302 15.11 22.34 -21.74
CA ASP A 302 15.28 23.37 -22.77
C ASP A 302 16.61 24.11 -22.59
N LEU A 303 16.96 24.48 -21.35
CA LEU A 303 18.27 25.04 -21.04
C LEU A 303 19.40 24.10 -21.44
N ASN A 304 19.30 22.81 -21.10
CA ASN A 304 20.37 21.86 -21.38
C ASN A 304 20.51 21.49 -22.87
N LYS A 305 19.46 21.69 -23.68
CA LYS A 305 19.50 21.45 -25.14
C LYS A 305 20.06 22.62 -25.92
N ASN A 306 19.73 23.85 -25.52
CA ASN A 306 19.95 25.03 -26.36
C ASN A 306 21.25 25.77 -26.00
N SER A 307 21.45 26.19 -24.75
CA SER A 307 22.57 27.10 -24.43
C SER A 307 23.03 27.12 -22.97
N ARG A 308 22.44 26.29 -22.09
CA ARG A 308 22.54 26.30 -20.61
C ARG A 308 22.21 27.64 -19.94
N ILE A 309 22.25 28.77 -20.65
CA ILE A 309 22.02 30.13 -20.18
C ILE A 309 21.06 30.83 -21.15
N VAL A 310 19.94 31.30 -20.62
CA VAL A 310 18.96 32.10 -21.37
C VAL A 310 18.69 33.42 -20.62
N CYS A 311 18.59 34.50 -21.39
CA CYS A 311 18.23 35.82 -20.87
C CYS A 311 16.70 35.97 -20.78
N SER A 312 16.17 36.36 -19.62
CA SER A 312 14.77 36.79 -19.49
C SER A 312 14.68 38.28 -19.82
N ALA A 313 13.88 38.61 -20.83
CA ALA A 313 13.80 39.97 -21.35
C ALA A 313 13.04 40.96 -20.44
N SER A 314 13.33 42.24 -20.68
CA SER A 314 12.71 43.44 -20.11
C SER A 314 11.16 43.46 -20.25
N PRO A 315 10.40 44.31 -19.51
CA PRO A 315 8.92 44.36 -19.47
C PRO A 315 8.14 44.61 -20.80
N GLY A 316 8.71 44.30 -21.97
CA GLY A 316 8.09 44.47 -23.30
C GLY A 316 8.08 43.22 -24.19
N GLY A 317 8.44 42.04 -23.69
CA GLY A 317 8.32 40.77 -24.41
C GLY A 317 9.56 39.88 -24.33
N ILE A 318 9.35 38.56 -24.38
CA ILE A 318 10.39 37.53 -24.26
C ILE A 318 11.32 37.58 -25.47
N ILE A 319 12.59 37.88 -25.24
CA ILE A 319 13.66 37.65 -26.21
C ILE A 319 14.47 36.48 -25.67
N ASP A 320 14.20 35.26 -26.16
CA ASP A 320 15.00 34.07 -25.89
C ASP A 320 16.35 34.18 -26.62
N LYS A 321 17.19 35.12 -26.18
CA LYS A 321 18.56 35.27 -26.69
C LYS A 321 19.44 34.27 -25.97
N GLU A 322 19.87 33.24 -26.70
CA GLU A 322 20.90 32.32 -26.26
C GLU A 322 22.22 33.06 -26.03
N ILE A 323 22.85 32.83 -24.88
CA ILE A 323 24.14 33.44 -24.55
C ILE A 323 25.25 32.40 -24.76
N PRO A 324 26.21 32.63 -25.68
CA PRO A 324 27.31 31.70 -25.88
C PRO A 324 28.19 31.62 -24.62
N VAL A 325 28.39 30.41 -24.11
CA VAL A 325 29.28 30.16 -22.98
C VAL A 325 30.74 30.29 -23.43
N GLY A 326 31.54 31.06 -22.69
CA GLY A 326 32.96 31.27 -22.94
C GLY A 326 33.29 32.33 -24.00
N GLN A 327 32.32 33.15 -24.40
CA GLN A 327 32.53 34.29 -25.30
C GLN A 327 32.08 35.59 -24.64
N PHE A 328 32.82 36.67 -24.91
CA PHE A 328 32.40 38.01 -24.51
C PHE A 328 31.29 38.50 -25.44
N VAL A 329 30.16 38.90 -24.86
CA VAL A 329 29.06 39.54 -25.56
C VAL A 329 29.00 41.00 -25.14
N GLN A 330 28.89 41.90 -26.12
CA GLN A 330 28.74 43.32 -25.86
C GLN A 330 27.30 43.64 -25.48
N GLU A 331 27.09 44.23 -24.30
CA GLU A 331 25.77 44.57 -23.78
C GLU A 331 25.72 46.05 -23.37
N LYS A 332 24.53 46.65 -23.50
CA LYS A 332 24.29 48.05 -23.11
C LYS A 332 23.58 48.17 -21.76
N VAL A 333 22.83 47.14 -21.38
CA VAL A 333 22.07 47.04 -20.13
C VAL A 333 22.14 45.58 -19.71
N PHE A 334 22.30 45.30 -18.42
CA PHE A 334 22.14 43.94 -17.94
C PHE A 334 20.70 43.46 -18.15
N ALA A 335 20.55 42.17 -18.41
CA ALA A 335 19.24 41.56 -18.30
C ALA A 335 18.74 41.66 -16.86
N PRO A 336 17.43 41.85 -16.64
CA PRO A 336 16.88 41.81 -15.29
C PRO A 336 17.17 40.44 -14.65
N ILE A 337 17.06 39.35 -15.43
CA ILE A 337 17.29 37.98 -14.96
C ILE A 337 17.99 37.16 -16.04
N TYR A 338 19.00 36.39 -15.65
CA TYR A 338 19.56 35.29 -16.45
C TYR A 338 19.17 33.94 -15.83
N TRP A 339 18.61 33.03 -16.61
CA TRP A 339 18.31 31.66 -16.19
C TRP A 339 19.44 30.72 -16.60
N ILE A 340 19.97 29.95 -15.66
CA ILE A 340 21.07 29.02 -15.89
C ILE A 340 20.79 27.63 -15.30
N ALA A 341 21.08 26.58 -16.08
CA ALA A 341 21.05 25.20 -15.63
C ALA A 341 22.45 24.76 -15.20
N LEU A 342 22.61 24.40 -13.92
CA LEU A 342 23.88 23.93 -13.35
C LEU A 342 23.73 22.56 -12.71
N ASN A 343 24.70 21.67 -12.92
CA ASN A 343 24.83 20.43 -12.16
C ASN A 343 25.39 20.72 -10.76
N GLN A 344 25.27 19.75 -9.85
CA GLN A 344 25.85 19.86 -8.51
C GLN A 344 27.37 20.08 -8.60
N ASN A 345 27.86 21.06 -7.85
CA ASN A 345 29.25 21.51 -7.79
C ASN A 345 29.79 22.17 -9.08
N GLU A 346 28.98 22.31 -10.13
CA GLU A 346 29.37 23.15 -11.27
C GLU A 346 29.50 24.60 -10.81
N THR A 347 30.50 25.29 -11.34
CA THR A 347 30.78 26.68 -10.98
C THR A 347 30.56 27.58 -12.17
N ILE A 348 29.69 28.58 -12.03
CA ILE A 348 29.53 29.67 -12.98
C ILE A 348 30.42 30.84 -12.58
N SER A 349 31.26 31.28 -13.52
CA SER A 349 31.99 32.55 -13.41
C SER A 349 31.47 33.54 -14.44
N LEU A 350 31.10 34.74 -13.99
CA LEU A 350 30.69 35.85 -14.82
C LEU A 350 31.78 36.91 -14.78
N LYS A 351 32.32 37.27 -15.94
CA LYS A 351 33.35 38.30 -16.09
C LYS A 351 32.78 39.49 -16.82
N THR A 352 33.00 40.69 -16.28
CA THR A 352 32.67 41.94 -16.98
C THR A 352 33.91 42.77 -17.26
N LYS A 353 33.96 43.40 -18.43
CA LYS A 353 34.98 44.40 -18.79
C LYS A 353 34.32 45.75 -19.05
N ASN A 354 35.02 46.83 -18.65
CA ASN A 354 34.56 48.21 -18.84
C ASN A 354 33.21 48.51 -18.18
N LEU A 355 32.91 47.84 -17.06
CA LEU A 355 31.72 48.13 -16.27
C LEU A 355 32.03 49.29 -15.32
N ASP A 356 31.61 50.49 -15.72
CA ASP A 356 31.90 51.74 -14.99
C ASP A 356 31.11 51.87 -13.67
N ASN A 357 30.06 51.06 -13.47
CA ASN A 357 29.18 51.11 -12.30
C ASN A 357 29.39 49.92 -11.36
N VAL A 358 29.02 50.11 -10.09
CA VAL A 358 28.89 49.00 -9.14
C VAL A 358 27.65 48.20 -9.52
N ALA A 359 27.83 46.90 -9.73
CA ALA A 359 26.75 45.95 -9.95
C ALA A 359 26.77 44.88 -8.87
N ASP A 360 25.62 44.63 -8.27
CA ASP A 360 25.41 43.50 -7.39
C ASP A 360 24.67 42.41 -8.15
N LEU A 361 25.22 41.19 -8.10
CA LEU A 361 24.61 40.00 -8.69
C LEU A 361 24.09 39.10 -7.59
N TYR A 362 22.81 38.74 -7.70
CA TYR A 362 22.14 37.87 -6.75
C TYR A 362 21.69 36.61 -7.45
N VAL A 363 22.13 35.46 -6.93
CA VAL A 363 21.59 34.18 -7.37
C VAL A 363 20.33 33.88 -6.57
N PHE A 364 19.28 33.41 -7.22
CA PHE A 364 18.07 32.90 -6.60
C PHE A 364 17.68 31.56 -7.24
N ASN A 365 16.93 30.75 -6.51
CA ASN A 365 16.43 29.46 -6.99
C ASN A 365 15.00 29.65 -7.54
N THR A 366 14.70 29.01 -8.66
CA THR A 366 13.39 28.94 -9.35
C THR A 366 12.26 28.36 -8.48
N THR A 367 12.59 27.59 -7.45
CA THR A 367 11.63 26.98 -6.51
C THR A 367 11.46 27.77 -5.21
N ASN A 368 11.69 29.09 -5.23
CA ASN A 368 11.38 29.93 -4.08
C ASN A 368 10.00 30.58 -4.27
N ILE A 369 9.05 30.28 -3.37
CA ILE A 369 7.72 30.94 -3.32
C ILE A 369 7.88 32.46 -3.18
N GLU A 370 8.97 32.89 -2.54
CA GLU A 370 9.44 34.26 -2.58
C GLU A 370 10.48 34.36 -3.69
N SER A 371 10.05 34.68 -4.91
CA SER A 371 10.93 35.05 -6.04
C SER A 371 11.92 36.20 -5.71
N THR A 372 11.82 36.76 -4.51
CA THR A 372 12.61 37.82 -3.92
C THR A 372 13.68 37.36 -2.92
N ARG A 373 13.67 36.10 -2.46
CA ARG A 373 14.70 35.62 -1.51
C ARG A 373 15.99 35.24 -2.24
N ILE A 374 16.93 36.18 -2.17
CA ILE A 374 18.34 36.04 -2.56
C ILE A 374 18.91 34.76 -1.93
N PHE A 375 19.34 33.81 -2.77
CA PHE A 375 20.01 32.59 -2.33
C PHE A 375 21.45 32.91 -1.86
N LYS A 376 22.19 33.66 -2.67
CA LYS A 376 23.54 34.15 -2.34
C LYS A 376 23.86 35.40 -3.16
N LYS A 377 24.42 36.44 -2.53
CA LYS A 377 25.10 37.53 -3.24
C LYS A 377 26.42 36.98 -3.79
N MET A 378 26.65 37.10 -5.10
CA MET A 378 27.89 36.62 -5.70
C MET A 378 29.07 37.46 -5.19
N GLU A 379 30.15 36.78 -4.82
CA GLU A 379 31.37 37.44 -4.39
C GLU A 379 32.06 38.04 -5.62
N CYS A 380 32.27 39.36 -5.60
CA CYS A 380 32.97 40.07 -6.66
C CYS A 380 34.45 40.17 -6.32
N THR A 381 35.28 39.70 -7.24
CA THR A 381 36.74 39.87 -7.18
C THR A 381 37.18 40.75 -8.34
N THR A 382 37.84 41.86 -8.03
CA THR A 382 38.35 42.80 -9.05
C THR A 382 39.79 42.45 -9.38
N SER A 383 40.06 42.11 -10.64
CA SER A 383 41.42 41.91 -11.15
C SER A 383 42.07 43.25 -11.52
N THR A 384 43.39 43.27 -11.68
CA THR A 384 44.21 44.46 -12.02
C THR A 384 43.79 45.20 -13.28
N ASP A 385 43.03 44.56 -14.17
CA ASP A 385 42.66 45.09 -15.48
C ASP A 385 41.20 45.61 -15.51
N SER A 386 40.67 46.05 -14.37
CA SER A 386 39.26 46.47 -14.22
C SER A 386 38.24 45.39 -14.59
N ILE A 387 38.65 44.11 -14.57
CA ILE A 387 37.78 42.97 -14.80
C ILE A 387 37.15 42.58 -13.46
N GLN A 388 35.84 42.64 -13.37
CA GLN A 388 35.10 42.11 -12.23
C GLN A 388 34.74 40.65 -12.52
N ASN A 389 35.04 39.77 -11.58
CA ASN A 389 34.77 38.34 -11.66
C ASN A 389 33.85 37.92 -10.52
N PHE A 390 32.69 37.39 -10.89
CA PHE A 390 31.67 36.90 -9.98
C PHE A 390 31.62 35.38 -10.07
N VAL A 391 31.65 34.69 -8.93
CA VAL A 391 31.70 33.21 -8.90
C VAL A 391 30.57 32.65 -8.05
N PHE A 392 29.88 31.63 -8.57
CA PHE A 392 28.88 30.85 -7.84
C PHE A 392 29.05 29.35 -8.13
N THR A 393 29.04 28.54 -7.08
CA THR A 393 29.07 27.07 -7.17
C THR A 393 27.70 26.52 -6.80
N ALA A 394 27.11 25.74 -7.69
CA ALA A 394 25.77 25.20 -7.50
C ALA A 394 25.78 24.10 -6.41
N PRO A 395 24.97 24.24 -5.34
CA PRO A 395 24.94 23.25 -4.26
C PRO A 395 24.15 21.97 -4.62
N TYR A 396 23.34 22.02 -5.67
CA TYR A 396 22.59 20.91 -6.24
C TYR A 396 22.36 21.14 -7.73
N LYS A 397 21.99 20.08 -8.44
CA LYS A 397 21.56 20.14 -9.83
C LYS A 397 20.18 20.79 -9.93
N GLY A 398 20.07 21.94 -10.61
CA GLY A 398 18.82 22.70 -10.71
C GLY A 398 18.94 23.99 -11.52
N ILE A 399 17.85 24.72 -11.64
CA ILE A 399 17.83 25.98 -12.39
C ILE A 399 18.05 27.13 -11.41
N PHE A 400 18.89 28.07 -11.80
CA PHE A 400 19.21 29.25 -11.01
C PHE A 400 18.90 30.51 -11.80
N GLY A 401 18.30 31.50 -11.16
CA GLY A 401 18.16 32.85 -11.67
C GLY A 401 19.30 33.73 -11.17
N ILE A 402 19.89 34.55 -12.03
CA ILE A 402 20.86 35.59 -11.66
C ILE A 402 20.19 36.93 -11.90
N ASN A 403 19.79 37.60 -10.81
CA ASN A 403 19.24 38.95 -10.84
C ASN A 403 20.38 39.96 -10.77
N THR A 404 20.30 41.01 -11.58
CA THR A 404 21.31 42.06 -11.66
C THR A 404 20.77 43.38 -11.13
N LEU A 405 21.41 43.93 -10.10
CA LEU A 405 21.11 45.27 -9.60
C LEU A 405 22.28 46.19 -9.96
N THR A 406 22.02 47.14 -10.85
CA THR A 406 23.00 48.17 -11.23
C THR A 406 22.69 49.47 -10.50
N TYR A 407 23.72 50.07 -9.89
CA TYR A 407 23.60 51.37 -9.25
C TYR A 407 24.03 52.47 -10.24
N GLY A 408 23.06 53.21 -10.77
CA GLY A 408 23.27 54.27 -11.75
C GLY A 408 23.07 53.84 -13.21
N GLN A 409 23.12 54.79 -14.14
CA GLN A 409 22.98 54.50 -15.58
C GLN A 409 24.31 54.00 -16.16
N VAL A 410 24.27 52.89 -16.89
CA VAL A 410 25.43 52.36 -17.61
C VAL A 410 25.72 53.27 -18.80
N ALA A 411 26.75 54.10 -18.70
CA ALA A 411 27.03 55.15 -19.69
C ALA A 411 27.69 54.62 -20.97
N LYS A 412 28.38 53.47 -20.90
CA LYS A 412 29.12 52.85 -22.01
C LYS A 412 28.77 51.36 -22.13
N PRO A 413 28.77 50.80 -23.36
CA PRO A 413 28.66 49.36 -23.53
C PRO A 413 29.79 48.63 -22.78
N PHE A 414 29.43 47.52 -22.13
CA PHE A 414 30.38 46.65 -21.43
C PHE A 414 30.36 45.26 -22.07
N GLU A 415 31.40 44.48 -21.81
CA GLU A 415 31.45 43.08 -22.27
C GLU A 415 31.15 42.15 -21.10
N ILE A 416 30.34 41.12 -21.33
CA ILE A 416 30.02 40.07 -20.37
C ILE A 416 30.40 38.69 -20.92
N GLU A 417 31.08 37.87 -20.12
CA GLU A 417 31.43 36.49 -20.45
C GLU A 417 30.96 35.56 -19.33
N PHE A 418 30.18 34.53 -19.68
CA PHE A 418 29.77 33.47 -18.77
C PHE A 418 30.66 32.23 -19.00
N LYS A 419 31.23 31.63 -17.96
CA LYS A 419 31.90 30.32 -18.03
C LYS A 419 31.35 29.36 -17.00
N ILE A 420 30.90 28.19 -17.45
CA ILE A 420 30.53 27.08 -16.59
C ILE A 420 31.73 26.12 -16.52
N LYS A 421 32.13 25.72 -15.32
CA LYS A 421 33.20 24.76 -15.05
C LYS A 421 32.69 23.55 -14.31
#